data_AF-A0AAU6J5P7-F1
#
_entry.id   AF-A0AAU6J5P7-F1
#
_cell.length_a   1.000
_cell.length_b   1.000
_cell.length_c   1.000
_cell.angle_alpha   90.00
_cell.angle_beta   90.00
_cell.angle_gamma   90.00
#
_symmetry.space_group_name_H-M   'P 1'
#
loop_
_entity.id
_entity.type
_entity.pdbx_description
1 polymer ?
#
loop_
_entity_poly.entity_id
_entity_poly.type
_entity_poly.pdbx_seq_one_letter_code
_entity_poly.pdbx_strand_id
1 'polypeptide(L)'
;MFDGHVIVVAPHPDPSTHEAPAITALRSFVADGGTYLSLGMSPVLPMVEIADGYGMAYEAIATARISGSRAAPATTAAGLLGALPQAAALQWATSLLGPVLSQKKGAAQYLPPVAMALEFEVAGASKIFAIHRNTLSRRVRSTMQATGLDSARALDRITLSLALQIHTMHGPAPAQSASPTRCQASPTSWPILGSPHGPPTLSRLCGRSTQTGERSEAKRSISPSVPGQARTSVSMPQ
;
A
#
# COMPACT_ATOMS: atom_id res chain seq x y z
N MET A 1 -17.85 -20.38 -9.31
CA MET A 1 -17.94 -20.69 -10.76
C MET A 1 -19.22 -20.06 -11.26
N PHE A 2 -19.20 -19.30 -12.37
CA PHE A 2 -20.42 -18.68 -12.91
C PHE A 2 -21.12 -19.70 -13.82
N ASP A 3 -22.33 -20.15 -13.45
CA ASP A 3 -23.16 -20.99 -14.30
C ASP A 3 -23.80 -20.16 -15.42
N GLY A 4 -23.54 -20.55 -16.67
CA GLY A 4 -24.06 -19.90 -17.87
C GLY A 4 -23.40 -18.54 -18.17
N HIS A 5 -22.34 -18.53 -18.96
CA HIS A 5 -21.75 -17.31 -19.52
C HIS A 5 -21.58 -17.44 -21.03
N VAL A 6 -21.72 -16.32 -21.74
CA VAL A 6 -21.47 -16.23 -23.18
C VAL A 6 -20.19 -15.44 -23.39
N ILE A 7 -19.28 -15.99 -24.19
CA ILE A 7 -18.03 -15.32 -24.57
C ILE A 7 -18.25 -14.67 -25.93
N VAL A 8 -18.03 -13.35 -26.00
CA VAL A 8 -18.09 -12.59 -27.25
C VAL A 8 -16.69 -12.08 -27.57
N VAL A 9 -16.13 -12.55 -28.68
CA VAL A 9 -14.88 -12.01 -29.23
C VAL A 9 -15.26 -11.07 -30.35
N ALA A 10 -15.01 -9.79 -30.17
CA ALA A 10 -15.33 -8.76 -31.15
C ALA A 10 -14.03 -8.19 -31.75
N PRO A 11 -13.92 -8.11 -33.09
CA PRO A 11 -12.81 -7.40 -33.70
C PRO A 11 -12.88 -5.92 -33.36
N HIS A 12 -11.71 -5.29 -33.19
CA HIS A 12 -11.58 -3.87 -33.02
C HIS A 12 -10.93 -3.27 -34.28
N PRO A 13 -11.73 -2.92 -35.30
CA PRO A 13 -11.23 -2.62 -36.65
C PRO A 13 -10.49 -1.27 -36.75
N ASP A 14 -10.69 -0.38 -35.77
CA ASP A 14 -10.15 0.98 -35.80
C ASP A 14 -9.56 1.36 -34.43
N PRO A 15 -8.23 1.54 -34.33
CA PRO A 15 -7.58 1.92 -33.08
C PRO A 15 -7.89 3.37 -32.65
N SER A 16 -8.49 4.19 -33.52
CA SER A 16 -8.96 5.53 -33.16
C SER A 16 -10.34 5.54 -32.51
N THR A 17 -11.08 4.44 -32.61
CA THR A 17 -12.35 4.27 -31.91
C THR A 17 -12.07 3.85 -30.46
N HIS A 18 -12.57 4.62 -29.49
CA HIS A 18 -12.30 4.37 -28.07
C HIS A 18 -12.94 3.06 -27.54
N GLU A 19 -14.01 2.58 -28.16
CA GLU A 19 -14.72 1.36 -27.74
C GLU A 19 -15.32 0.63 -28.96
N ALA A 20 -15.16 -0.70 -29.04
CA ALA A 20 -15.71 -1.46 -30.15
C ALA A 20 -17.25 -1.40 -30.16
N PRO A 21 -17.91 -1.26 -31.34
CA PRO A 21 -19.38 -1.15 -31.43
C PRO A 21 -20.14 -2.29 -30.74
N ALA A 22 -19.58 -3.50 -30.77
CA ALA A 22 -20.14 -4.66 -30.09
C ALA A 22 -20.22 -4.47 -28.57
N ILE A 23 -19.22 -3.82 -27.96
CA ILE A 23 -19.20 -3.54 -26.54
C ILE A 23 -20.28 -2.52 -26.19
N THR A 24 -20.42 -1.45 -26.97
CA THR A 24 -21.47 -0.45 -26.77
C THR A 24 -22.87 -1.09 -26.83
N ALA A 25 -23.11 -1.96 -27.82
CA ALA A 25 -24.39 -2.68 -27.93
C ALA A 25 -24.65 -3.63 -26.75
N LEU A 26 -23.62 -4.36 -26.30
CA LEU A 26 -23.74 -5.26 -25.14
C LEU A 26 -23.99 -4.50 -23.83
N ARG A 27 -23.37 -3.33 -23.65
CA ARG A 27 -23.63 -2.46 -22.48
C ARG A 27 -25.09 -2.02 -22.44
N SER A 28 -25.64 -1.56 -23.57
CA SER A 28 -27.06 -1.19 -23.65
C SER A 28 -27.95 -2.38 -23.35
N PHE A 29 -27.67 -3.55 -23.94
CA PHE A 29 -28.43 -4.78 -23.69
C PHE A 29 -28.42 -5.20 -22.21
N VAL A 30 -27.28 -5.06 -21.53
CA VAL A 30 -27.15 -5.39 -20.09
C VAL A 30 -27.84 -4.36 -19.21
N ALA A 31 -27.79 -3.07 -19.58
CA ALA A 31 -28.52 -2.02 -18.90
C ALA A 31 -30.05 -2.23 -19.00
N ASP A 32 -30.53 -2.65 -20.17
CA ASP A 32 -31.95 -2.95 -20.42
C ASP A 32 -32.41 -4.28 -19.77
N GLY A 33 -31.51 -5.27 -19.71
CA GLY A 33 -31.77 -6.60 -19.17
C GLY A 33 -31.85 -6.71 -17.64
N GLY A 34 -31.70 -5.60 -16.91
CA GLY A 34 -31.88 -5.52 -15.47
C GLY A 34 -30.86 -6.32 -14.64
N THR A 35 -31.29 -6.91 -13.52
CA THR A 35 -30.38 -7.48 -12.51
C THR A 35 -29.83 -8.87 -12.82
N TYR A 36 -30.18 -9.46 -13.96
CA TYR A 36 -29.85 -10.84 -14.30
C TYR A 36 -28.59 -10.98 -15.14
N LEU A 37 -28.20 -9.92 -15.84
CA LEU A 37 -27.04 -9.92 -16.71
C LEU A 37 -25.88 -9.13 -16.07
N SER A 38 -24.67 -9.51 -16.43
CA SER A 38 -23.45 -8.79 -16.05
C SER A 38 -22.43 -8.95 -17.17
N LEU A 39 -21.72 -7.88 -17.47
CA LEU A 39 -20.75 -7.81 -18.56
C LEU A 39 -19.36 -7.51 -18.00
N GLY A 40 -18.44 -8.44 -18.20
CA GLY A 40 -17.00 -8.21 -18.03
C GLY A 40 -16.34 -8.02 -19.40
N MET A 41 -15.41 -7.07 -19.52
CA MET A 41 -14.77 -6.73 -20.80
C MET A 41 -13.26 -6.74 -20.64
N SER A 42 -12.51 -7.39 -21.53
CA SER A 42 -11.06 -7.26 -21.54
C SER A 42 -10.63 -5.92 -22.16
N PRO A 43 -9.37 -5.47 -21.96
CA PRO A 43 -8.79 -4.49 -22.87
C PRO A 43 -8.71 -5.04 -24.31
N VAL A 44 -8.42 -4.16 -25.27
CA VAL A 44 -8.09 -4.55 -26.64
C VAL A 44 -6.74 -5.27 -26.60
N LEU A 45 -6.72 -6.53 -27.03
CA LEU A 45 -5.54 -7.38 -27.00
C LEU A 45 -5.28 -7.99 -28.38
N PRO A 46 -4.02 -8.30 -28.71
CA PRO A 46 -3.69 -9.12 -29.87
C PRO A 46 -4.42 -10.47 -29.82
N MET A 47 -4.73 -11.04 -30.98
CA MET A 47 -5.44 -12.32 -31.08
C MET A 47 -4.71 -13.48 -30.37
N VAL A 48 -3.37 -13.41 -30.26
CA VAL A 48 -2.56 -14.41 -29.54
C VAL A 48 -2.79 -14.38 -28.02
N GLU A 49 -3.30 -13.28 -27.48
CA GLU A 49 -3.58 -13.06 -26.04
C GLU A 49 -5.07 -13.26 -25.69
N ILE A 50 -5.88 -13.85 -26.57
CA ILE A 50 -7.32 -14.07 -26.33
C ILE A 50 -7.59 -14.86 -25.04
N ALA A 51 -6.73 -15.82 -24.69
CA ALA A 51 -6.88 -16.59 -23.46
C ALA A 51 -6.77 -15.70 -22.20
N ASP A 52 -5.78 -14.80 -22.19
CA ASP A 52 -5.61 -13.83 -21.11
C ASP A 52 -6.76 -12.82 -21.10
N GLY A 53 -7.19 -12.37 -22.29
CA GLY A 53 -8.37 -11.52 -22.44
C GLY A 53 -9.64 -12.15 -21.86
N TYR A 54 -9.87 -13.43 -22.10
CA TYR A 54 -10.97 -14.17 -21.50
C TYR A 54 -10.86 -14.20 -19.97
N GLY A 55 -9.68 -14.52 -19.42
CA GLY A 55 -9.45 -14.51 -17.97
C GLY A 55 -9.76 -13.15 -17.35
N MET A 56 -9.23 -12.09 -17.95
CA MET A 56 -9.48 -10.69 -17.55
C MET A 56 -10.97 -10.33 -17.59
N ALA A 57 -11.66 -10.66 -18.68
CA ALA A 57 -13.10 -10.40 -18.81
C ALA A 57 -13.92 -11.21 -17.80
N TYR A 58 -13.55 -12.46 -17.54
CA TYR A 58 -14.23 -13.32 -16.58
C TYR A 58 -14.08 -12.80 -15.14
N GLU A 59 -12.90 -12.33 -14.75
CA GLU A 59 -12.69 -11.68 -13.44
C GLU A 59 -13.51 -10.38 -13.31
N ALA A 60 -13.59 -9.59 -14.38
CA ALA A 60 -14.35 -8.35 -14.41
C ALA A 60 -15.86 -8.54 -14.14
N ILE A 61 -16.41 -9.74 -14.38
CA ILE A 61 -17.81 -10.06 -14.06
C ILE A 61 -18.10 -9.88 -12.56
N ALA A 62 -17.14 -10.19 -11.69
CA ALA A 62 -17.30 -10.01 -10.25
C ALA A 62 -17.51 -8.53 -9.89
N THR A 63 -16.71 -7.65 -10.47
CA THR A 63 -16.84 -6.18 -10.33
C THR A 63 -18.13 -5.68 -10.96
N ALA A 64 -18.48 -6.20 -12.14
CA ALA A 64 -19.69 -5.84 -12.84
C ALA A 64 -20.94 -6.07 -11.97
N ARG A 65 -21.05 -7.21 -11.29
CA ARG A 65 -22.22 -7.57 -10.46
C ARG A 65 -22.52 -6.59 -9.32
N ILE A 66 -21.48 -5.99 -8.75
CA ILE A 66 -21.61 -5.01 -7.65
C ILE A 66 -21.68 -3.56 -8.14
N SER A 67 -21.43 -3.33 -9.43
CA SER A 67 -21.53 -2.02 -10.06
C SER A 67 -22.98 -1.71 -10.47
N GLY A 68 -23.38 -0.43 -10.37
CA GLY A 68 -24.72 0.01 -10.79
C GLY A 68 -24.98 -0.16 -12.29
N SER A 69 -23.95 -0.10 -13.13
CA SER A 69 -24.03 -0.32 -14.58
C SER A 69 -24.11 -1.79 -14.99
N ARG A 70 -23.76 -2.72 -14.07
CA ARG A 70 -23.61 -4.15 -14.36
C ARG A 70 -22.65 -4.48 -15.51
N ALA A 71 -21.81 -3.53 -15.87
CA ALA A 71 -20.79 -3.64 -16.89
C ALA A 71 -19.49 -3.05 -16.36
N ALA A 72 -18.44 -3.86 -16.29
CA ALA A 72 -17.14 -3.44 -15.81
C ALA A 72 -16.03 -3.87 -16.78
N PRO A 73 -15.12 -2.96 -17.18
CA PRO A 73 -13.91 -3.38 -17.84
C PRO A 73 -13.02 -4.14 -16.84
N ALA A 74 -12.21 -5.04 -17.37
CA ALA A 74 -11.14 -5.66 -16.65
C ALA A 74 -10.20 -4.55 -16.24
N THR A 75 -10.14 -4.33 -14.94
CA THR A 75 -9.11 -3.49 -14.38
C THR A 75 -7.82 -4.25 -14.59
N THR A 76 -6.98 -3.81 -15.53
CA THR A 76 -5.54 -4.07 -15.44
C THR A 76 -5.13 -3.44 -14.12
N ALA A 77 -5.12 -4.21 -13.04
CA ALA A 77 -5.22 -3.70 -11.69
C ALA A 77 -4.14 -2.65 -11.41
N ALA A 78 -4.48 -1.37 -11.62
CA ALA A 78 -4.26 -0.40 -10.60
C ALA A 78 -5.17 -0.84 -9.45
N GLY A 79 -4.74 -1.87 -8.69
CA GLY A 79 -5.26 -2.07 -7.35
C GLY A 79 -5.09 -0.76 -6.56
N LEU A 80 -5.44 -0.74 -5.28
CA LEU A 80 -5.20 0.44 -4.43
C LEU A 80 -3.81 1.07 -4.68
N LEU A 81 -2.81 0.23 -4.92
CA LEU A 81 -1.44 0.58 -5.29
C LEU A 81 -1.29 1.41 -6.58
N GLY A 82 -2.01 1.09 -7.65
CA GLY A 82 -1.92 1.84 -8.91
C GLY A 82 -2.81 3.09 -8.95
N ALA A 83 -3.77 3.21 -8.02
CA ALA A 83 -4.56 4.42 -7.85
C ALA A 83 -3.83 5.49 -7.00
N LEU A 84 -2.85 5.07 -6.20
CA LEU A 84 -2.05 5.97 -5.37
C LEU A 84 -0.99 6.71 -6.20
N PRO A 85 -0.74 8.02 -5.95
CA PRO A 85 0.38 8.73 -6.56
C PRO A 85 1.71 8.04 -6.19
N GLN A 86 2.38 7.44 -7.17
CA GLN A 86 3.51 6.54 -6.95
C GLN A 86 4.61 7.14 -6.06
N ALA A 87 5.00 8.40 -6.30
CA ALA A 87 6.03 9.07 -5.52
C ALA A 87 5.65 9.25 -4.04
N ALA A 88 4.40 9.65 -3.77
CA ALA A 88 3.90 9.82 -2.41
C ALA A 88 3.76 8.48 -1.70
N ALA A 89 3.25 7.45 -2.40
CA ALA A 89 3.12 6.10 -1.90
C ALA A 89 4.48 5.49 -1.50
N LEU A 90 5.51 5.69 -2.34
CA LEU A 90 6.88 5.24 -2.06
C LEU A 90 7.51 5.95 -0.87
N GLN A 91 7.34 7.27 -0.77
CA GLN A 91 7.88 8.04 0.35
C GLN A 91 7.21 7.63 1.67
N TRP A 92 5.90 7.44 1.65
CA TRP A 92 5.15 6.94 2.80
C TRP A 92 5.60 5.54 3.22
N ALA A 93 5.67 4.59 2.29
CA ALA A 93 6.08 3.22 2.59
C ALA A 93 7.52 3.15 3.13
N THR A 94 8.43 3.93 2.53
CA THR A 94 9.83 4.02 2.98
C THR A 94 9.93 4.61 4.40
N SER A 95 9.12 5.63 4.70
CA SER A 95 9.09 6.26 6.03
C SER A 95 8.55 5.29 7.09
N LEU A 96 7.48 4.55 6.79
CA LEU A 96 6.90 3.58 7.70
C LEU A 96 7.84 2.39 7.94
N LEU A 97 8.52 1.89 6.91
CA LEU A 97 9.43 0.74 7.01
C LEU A 97 10.84 1.11 7.47
N GLY A 98 11.19 2.40 7.51
CA GLY A 98 12.50 2.91 7.95
C GLY A 98 13.01 2.28 9.26
N PRO A 99 12.19 2.22 10.33
CA PRO A 99 12.56 1.57 11.59
C PRO A 99 12.90 0.08 11.42
N VAL A 100 12.16 -0.65 10.58
CA VAL A 100 12.37 -2.09 10.33
C VAL A 100 13.69 -2.30 9.58
N LEU A 101 13.92 -1.49 8.55
CA LEU A 101 15.12 -1.57 7.71
C LEU A 101 16.40 -1.18 8.46
N SER A 102 16.28 -0.29 9.46
CA SER A 102 17.42 0.18 10.26
C SER A 102 17.83 -0.79 11.37
N GLN A 103 16.92 -1.64 11.88
CA GLN A 103 17.19 -2.51 13.02
C GLN A 103 18.03 -3.76 12.69
N LYS A 104 17.96 -4.27 11.46
CA LYS A 104 18.65 -5.52 11.07
C LYS A 104 19.25 -5.41 9.68
N LYS A 105 20.54 -5.72 9.58
CA LYS A 105 21.17 -6.00 8.28
C LYS A 105 20.42 -7.15 7.60
N GLY A 106 20.04 -6.94 6.35
CA GLY A 106 19.24 -7.90 5.58
C GLY A 106 17.74 -7.84 5.86
N ALA A 107 17.22 -6.79 6.49
CA ALA A 107 15.78 -6.66 6.77
C ALA A 107 14.90 -6.86 5.53
N ALA A 108 15.31 -6.27 4.40
CA ALA A 108 14.63 -6.38 3.12
C ALA A 108 14.38 -7.84 2.68
N GLN A 109 15.29 -8.77 3.00
CA GLN A 109 15.20 -10.16 2.52
C GLN A 109 14.07 -10.96 3.17
N TYR A 110 13.57 -10.55 4.34
CA TYR A 110 12.48 -11.23 5.04
C TYR A 110 11.13 -10.50 4.95
N LEU A 111 11.09 -9.34 4.31
CA LEU A 111 9.85 -8.57 4.12
C LEU A 111 8.83 -9.28 3.20
N PRO A 112 9.21 -9.92 2.07
CA PRO A 112 8.23 -10.59 1.22
C PRO A 112 7.45 -11.73 1.92
N PRO A 113 8.11 -12.62 2.71
CA PRO A 113 7.38 -13.58 3.53
C PRO A 113 6.43 -12.96 4.56
N VAL A 114 6.80 -11.81 5.13
CA VAL A 114 5.97 -11.09 6.11
C VAL A 114 4.73 -10.49 5.44
N ALA A 115 4.87 -9.91 4.24
CA ALA A 115 3.75 -9.38 3.46
C ALA A 115 2.72 -10.48 3.17
N MET A 116 3.19 -11.62 2.65
CA MET A 116 2.30 -12.76 2.34
C MET A 116 1.62 -13.32 3.60
N ALA A 117 2.32 -13.35 4.75
CA ALA A 117 1.74 -13.82 6.01
C ALA A 117 0.64 -12.89 6.56
N LEU A 118 0.67 -11.61 6.20
CA LEU A 118 -0.38 -10.64 6.56
C LEU A 118 -1.62 -10.79 5.66
N GLU A 119 -1.45 -11.27 4.43
CA GLU A 119 -2.56 -11.47 3.48
C GLU A 119 -3.24 -12.84 3.62
N PHE A 120 -2.47 -13.93 3.78
CA PHE A 120 -2.97 -15.31 3.65
C PHE A 120 -2.69 -16.19 4.88
N GLU A 121 -2.44 -15.56 6.03
CA GLU A 121 -2.03 -16.20 7.29
C GLU A 121 -0.60 -16.77 7.30
N VAL A 122 -0.03 -16.87 8.50
CA VAL A 122 1.34 -17.36 8.71
C VAL A 122 1.51 -18.81 8.26
N ALA A 123 0.51 -19.66 8.48
CA ALA A 123 0.60 -21.07 8.14
C ALA A 123 0.73 -21.30 6.63
N GLY A 124 -0.07 -20.59 5.82
CA GLY A 124 0.01 -20.63 4.36
C GLY A 124 1.35 -20.12 3.84
N ALA A 125 1.72 -18.90 4.27
CA ALA A 125 2.98 -18.29 3.86
C ALA A 125 4.22 -19.11 4.28
N SER A 126 4.19 -19.76 5.45
CA SER A 126 5.30 -20.59 5.94
C SER A 126 5.62 -21.77 5.00
N LYS A 127 4.60 -22.36 4.38
CA LYS A 127 4.75 -23.47 3.43
C LYS A 127 5.34 -22.98 2.10
N ILE A 128 4.85 -21.85 1.60
CA ILE A 128 5.29 -21.25 0.32
C ILE A 128 6.77 -20.85 0.39
N PHE A 129 7.17 -20.20 1.48
CA PHE A 129 8.55 -19.72 1.65
C PHE A 129 9.49 -20.74 2.31
N ALA A 130 9.04 -21.95 2.62
CA ALA A 130 9.80 -22.96 3.36
C ALA A 130 10.44 -22.43 4.66
N ILE A 131 9.76 -21.50 5.35
CA ILE A 131 10.20 -20.94 6.64
C ILE A 131 9.35 -21.56 7.75
N HIS A 132 9.98 -21.96 8.86
CA HIS A 132 9.22 -22.48 9.99
C HIS A 132 8.16 -21.47 10.49
N ARG A 133 6.91 -21.93 10.71
CA ARG A 133 5.77 -21.07 11.11
C ARG A 133 6.09 -20.15 12.29
N ASN A 134 6.79 -20.65 13.32
CA ASN A 134 7.14 -19.84 14.50
C ASN A 134 8.13 -18.72 14.15
N THR A 135 9.06 -18.97 13.22
CA THR A 135 10.02 -17.98 12.75
C THR A 135 9.31 -16.87 12.00
N LEU A 136 8.35 -17.24 11.15
CA LEU A 136 7.56 -16.27 10.42
C LEU A 136 6.64 -15.45 11.35
N SER A 137 5.95 -16.09 12.31
CA SER A 137 5.18 -15.39 13.35
C SER A 137 6.03 -14.39 14.13
N ARG A 138 7.27 -14.77 14.50
CA ARG A 138 8.20 -13.88 15.19
C ARG A 138 8.61 -12.70 14.31
N ARG A 139 8.84 -12.92 13.00
CA ARG A 139 9.18 -11.86 12.05
C ARG A 139 8.01 -10.89 11.85
N VAL A 140 6.79 -11.38 11.69
CA VAL A 140 5.58 -10.55 11.61
C VAL A 140 5.45 -9.68 12.87
N ARG A 141 5.52 -10.29 14.06
CA ARG A 141 5.42 -9.55 15.33
C ARG A 141 6.52 -8.51 15.49
N SER A 142 7.77 -8.87 15.18
CA SER A 142 8.90 -7.95 15.24
C SER A 142 8.74 -6.76 14.29
N THR A 143 8.14 -6.98 13.12
CA THR A 143 7.91 -5.93 12.11
C THR A 143 6.78 -4.99 12.54
N MET A 144 5.67 -5.52 13.05
CA MET A 144 4.58 -4.73 13.65
C MET A 144 5.11 -3.87 14.82
N GLN A 145 5.88 -4.48 15.72
CA GLN A 145 6.46 -3.76 16.87
C GLN A 145 7.43 -2.65 16.44
N ALA A 146 8.30 -2.92 15.46
CA ALA A 146 9.25 -1.91 14.98
C ALA A 146 8.57 -0.72 14.29
N THR A 147 7.39 -0.92 13.71
CA THR A 147 6.58 0.14 13.08
C THR A 147 5.62 0.83 14.05
N GLY A 148 5.54 0.36 15.31
CA GLY A 148 4.59 0.87 16.31
C GLY A 148 3.13 0.48 16.02
N LEU A 149 2.90 -0.48 15.12
CA LEU A 149 1.58 -0.92 14.69
C LEU A 149 1.08 -2.10 15.54
N ASP A 150 -0.23 -2.16 15.79
CA ASP A 150 -0.84 -3.23 16.59
C ASP A 150 -1.34 -4.38 15.70
N SER A 151 -0.79 -5.57 15.92
CA SER A 151 -1.20 -6.81 15.25
C SER A 151 -2.67 -7.20 15.46
N ALA A 152 -3.32 -6.73 16.52
CA ALA A 152 -4.73 -7.02 16.77
C ALA A 152 -5.65 -6.16 15.88
N ARG A 153 -5.21 -4.97 15.46
CA ARG A 153 -6.01 -4.03 14.67
C ARG A 153 -5.93 -4.35 13.18
N ALA A 154 -7.10 -4.55 12.55
CA ALA A 154 -7.15 -4.87 11.12
C ALA A 154 -6.55 -3.77 10.24
N LEU A 155 -6.83 -2.50 10.57
CA LEU A 155 -6.28 -1.36 9.84
C LEU A 155 -4.75 -1.31 9.89
N ASP A 156 -4.15 -1.59 11.05
CA ASP A 156 -2.70 -1.59 11.23
C ASP A 156 -2.05 -2.72 10.42
N ARG A 157 -2.68 -3.91 10.37
CA ARG A 157 -2.24 -5.02 9.50
C ARG A 157 -2.32 -4.66 8.01
N ILE A 158 -3.41 -4.02 7.58
CA ILE A 158 -3.59 -3.57 6.19
C ILE A 158 -2.55 -2.49 5.85
N THR A 159 -2.32 -1.55 6.76
CA THR A 159 -1.35 -0.47 6.62
C THR A 159 0.06 -1.03 6.42
N LEU A 160 0.47 -1.99 7.27
CA LEU A 160 1.78 -2.64 7.11
C LEU A 160 1.84 -3.45 5.81
N SER A 161 0.81 -4.23 5.50
CA SER A 161 0.77 -5.04 4.27
C SER A 161 0.94 -4.18 3.02
N LEU A 162 0.19 -3.07 2.94
CA LEU A 162 0.26 -2.14 1.82
C LEU A 162 1.65 -1.52 1.66
N ALA A 163 2.28 -1.09 2.77
CA ALA A 163 3.63 -0.54 2.71
C ALA A 163 4.65 -1.58 2.24
N LEU A 164 4.51 -2.84 2.66
CA LEU A 164 5.37 -3.93 2.20
C LEU A 164 5.16 -4.23 0.72
N GLN A 165 3.92 -4.26 0.23
CA GLN A 165 3.61 -4.44 -1.20
C GLN A 165 4.27 -3.34 -2.06
N ILE A 166 4.10 -2.06 -1.68
CA ILE A 166 4.75 -0.92 -2.37
C ILE A 166 6.27 -1.11 -2.41
N HIS A 167 6.88 -1.46 -1.28
CA HIS A 167 8.32 -1.66 -1.19
C HIS A 167 8.81 -2.85 -2.02
N THR A 168 8.04 -3.95 -2.09
CA THR A 168 8.40 -5.11 -2.92
C THR A 168 8.28 -4.84 -4.41
N MET A 169 7.32 -4.02 -4.84
CA MET A 169 7.12 -3.72 -6.27
C MET A 169 8.09 -2.68 -6.81
N HIS A 170 8.44 -1.68 -6.02
CA HIS A 170 9.21 -0.53 -6.50
C HIS A 170 10.61 -0.40 -5.85
N GLY A 171 10.92 -1.19 -4.83
CA GLY A 171 12.16 -1.07 -4.07
C GLY A 171 12.14 0.11 -3.07
N PRO A 172 13.28 0.41 -2.42
CA PRO A 172 13.39 1.62 -1.60
C PRO A 172 13.25 2.87 -2.46
N ALA A 173 12.60 3.92 -1.94
CA ALA A 173 12.60 5.21 -2.61
C ALA A 173 14.05 5.65 -2.87
N PRO A 174 14.37 6.21 -4.05
CA PRO A 174 15.68 6.79 -4.27
C PRO A 174 15.93 7.81 -3.16
N ALA A 175 17.08 7.71 -2.50
CA ALA A 175 17.48 8.68 -1.51
C ALA A 175 17.42 10.05 -2.21
N GLN A 176 16.40 10.84 -1.87
CA GLN A 176 16.36 12.23 -2.25
C GLN A 176 17.64 12.78 -1.66
N SER A 177 18.62 12.96 -2.52
CA SER A 177 19.84 13.66 -2.19
C SER A 177 19.31 15.02 -1.79
N ALA A 178 19.19 15.26 -0.49
CA ALA A 178 19.19 16.59 0.06
C ALA A 178 20.56 17.14 -0.33
N SER A 179 20.69 17.55 -1.60
CA SER A 179 21.56 18.64 -1.94
C SER A 179 21.15 19.71 -0.94
N PRO A 180 22.04 20.15 -0.03
CA PRO A 180 21.77 21.38 0.65
C PRO A 180 21.66 22.38 -0.49
N THR A 181 20.43 22.81 -0.79
CA THR A 181 20.20 24.06 -1.48
C THR A 181 20.81 25.10 -0.56
N ARG A 182 22.13 25.26 -0.71
CA ARG A 182 22.86 26.43 -0.30
C ARG A 182 22.06 27.54 -0.96
N CYS A 183 21.34 28.30 -0.15
CA CYS A 183 20.82 29.59 -0.54
C CYS A 183 22.04 30.42 -0.95
N GLN A 184 22.49 30.23 -2.19
CA GLN A 184 23.34 31.19 -2.86
C GLN A 184 22.39 32.32 -3.24
N ALA A 185 22.17 33.18 -2.25
CA ALA A 185 21.85 34.56 -2.52
C ALA A 185 23.03 35.14 -3.31
N SER A 186 22.93 35.09 -4.63
CA SER A 186 23.68 36.00 -5.49
C SER A 186 22.84 37.25 -5.66
N PRO A 187 23.31 38.42 -5.18
CA PRO A 187 22.61 39.67 -5.38
C PRO A 187 22.89 40.14 -6.81
N THR A 188 22.06 39.69 -7.76
CA THR A 188 22.12 40.26 -9.11
C THR A 188 21.19 41.46 -9.14
N SER A 189 21.82 42.62 -9.08
CA SER A 189 21.30 43.98 -9.23
C SER A 189 20.26 44.12 -10.35
N TRP A 190 19.09 44.62 -9.99
CA TRP A 190 18.13 45.21 -10.92
C TRP A 190 18.51 46.69 -11.14
N PRO A 191 18.48 47.24 -12.36
CA PRO A 191 18.68 48.67 -12.57
C PRO A 191 17.51 49.46 -12.00
N ILE A 192 17.89 50.50 -11.24
CA ILE A 192 17.04 51.52 -10.62
C ILE A 192 16.34 52.31 -11.73
N LEU A 193 15.01 52.34 -11.71
CA LEU A 193 14.24 53.41 -12.34
C LEU A 193 13.30 54.01 -11.29
N GLY A 194 13.57 55.28 -10.96
CA GLY A 194 12.59 56.23 -10.42
C GLY A 194 12.04 55.98 -9.02
N SER A 195 12.74 56.48 -8.00
CA SER A 195 12.06 57.12 -6.86
C SER A 195 11.59 58.52 -7.29
N PRO A 196 10.45 59.04 -6.80
CA PRO A 196 10.47 59.59 -5.45
C PRO A 196 9.16 59.38 -4.67
N HIS A 197 9.26 58.89 -3.44
CA HIS A 197 8.82 59.62 -2.25
C HIS A 197 9.25 58.84 -1.00
N GLY A 198 9.99 59.52 -0.13
CA GLY A 198 10.58 59.01 1.10
C GLY A 198 9.58 58.77 2.25
N PRO A 199 10.08 58.31 3.41
CA PRO A 199 9.41 57.35 4.31
C PRO A 199 8.87 58.01 5.60
N PRO A 200 8.33 57.23 6.57
CA PRO A 200 9.20 56.66 7.63
C PRO A 200 8.81 55.21 8.00
N THR A 201 9.75 54.26 8.03
CA THR A 201 10.58 53.88 9.20
C THR A 201 9.79 53.48 10.45
N LEU A 202 9.73 52.17 10.74
CA LEU A 202 9.99 51.66 12.09
C LEU A 202 10.68 50.30 12.01
N SER A 203 11.90 50.28 12.52
CA SER A 203 12.72 49.11 12.76
C SER A 203 12.41 48.49 14.12
N ARG A 204 12.91 47.25 14.28
CA ARG A 204 13.21 46.54 15.55
C ARG A 204 11.99 45.96 16.28
N LEU A 205 12.05 44.68 16.63
CA LEU A 205 12.78 44.22 17.80
C LEU A 205 13.08 42.73 17.75
N CYS A 206 14.28 42.41 18.23
CA CYS A 206 14.74 41.11 18.68
C CYS A 206 13.78 40.48 19.72
N GLY A 207 13.72 39.16 19.74
CA GLY A 207 13.11 38.39 20.83
C GLY A 207 13.63 36.96 20.87
N ARG A 208 14.88 36.81 21.31
CA ARG A 208 15.51 35.54 21.71
C ARG A 208 14.96 35.18 23.11
N SER A 209 14.49 33.95 23.33
CA SER A 209 14.42 33.39 24.69
C SER A 209 14.85 31.93 24.72
N THR A 210 15.88 31.71 25.51
CA THR A 210 16.43 30.44 26.01
C THR A 210 15.67 29.96 27.25
N GLN A 211 15.47 28.65 27.40
CA GLN A 211 15.38 27.89 28.67
C GLN A 211 15.33 26.40 28.29
N THR A 212 16.23 25.48 28.67
CA THR A 212 17.01 25.17 29.89
C THR A 212 16.17 24.72 31.08
N GLY A 213 16.32 23.44 31.43
CA GLY A 213 15.81 22.72 32.60
C GLY A 213 15.78 21.21 32.27
N GLU A 214 16.88 20.46 32.42
CA GLU A 214 17.32 19.80 33.67
C GLU A 214 16.16 19.30 34.56
N ARG A 215 16.04 17.99 34.79
CA ARG A 215 16.55 17.29 35.99
C ARG A 215 15.98 15.85 36.16
N SER A 216 16.89 14.91 36.41
CA SER A 216 16.83 13.68 37.23
C SER A 216 15.69 12.66 37.06
N GLU A 217 15.95 11.39 36.71
CA GLU A 217 16.60 10.32 37.51
C GLU A 217 15.71 9.78 38.64
N ALA A 218 15.27 8.51 38.52
CA ALA A 218 15.50 7.46 39.54
C ALA A 218 14.78 6.14 39.21
N LYS A 219 15.56 5.07 39.33
CA LYS A 219 15.18 3.66 39.49
C LYS A 219 14.10 3.45 40.56
N ARG A 220 13.26 2.43 40.37
CA ARG A 220 13.03 1.37 41.38
C ARG A 220 12.41 0.11 40.77
N SER A 221 13.19 -0.96 40.92
CA SER A 221 12.82 -2.36 40.83
C SER A 221 11.98 -2.75 42.04
N ILE A 222 10.96 -3.59 41.90
CA ILE A 222 10.46 -4.56 42.90
C ILE A 222 9.63 -5.62 42.14
N SER A 223 10.15 -6.85 42.11
CA SER A 223 9.37 -8.09 41.99
C SER A 223 8.94 -8.54 43.40
N PRO A 224 7.89 -9.37 43.52
CA PRO A 224 8.08 -10.58 44.30
C PRO A 224 7.42 -11.84 43.71
N SER A 225 8.24 -12.90 43.72
CA SER A 225 8.03 -14.28 44.19
C SER A 225 6.68 -15.03 44.07
N VAL A 226 6.85 -16.28 43.62
CA VAL A 226 5.94 -17.44 43.49
C VAL A 226 5.65 -18.09 44.86
N PRO A 227 4.52 -18.80 45.07
CA PRO A 227 4.42 -20.28 44.99
C PRO A 227 3.15 -20.70 44.22
N GLY A 228 2.95 -21.87 43.60
CA GLY A 228 3.38 -23.23 43.85
C GLY A 228 2.15 -24.14 43.68
N GLN A 229 2.23 -25.11 42.76
CA GLN A 229 1.44 -26.35 42.65
C GLN A 229 -0.07 -26.32 42.35
N ALA A 230 -0.48 -27.03 41.29
CA ALA A 230 -1.24 -28.27 41.43
C ALA A 230 -1.26 -29.04 40.08
N ARG A 231 -0.71 -30.26 40.11
CA ARG A 231 -0.92 -31.29 39.08
C ARG A 231 -2.32 -31.85 39.27
N THR A 232 -3.03 -32.13 38.18
CA THR A 232 -4.08 -33.15 38.19
C THR A 232 -4.00 -33.93 36.89
N SER A 233 -3.43 -35.12 37.02
CA SER A 233 -3.54 -36.23 36.08
C SER A 233 -4.87 -36.91 36.35
N VAL A 234 -5.69 -37.14 35.33
CA VAL A 234 -6.82 -38.08 35.41
C VAL A 234 -6.79 -38.95 34.16
N SER A 235 -6.60 -40.25 34.41
CA SER A 235 -6.68 -41.37 33.47
C SER A 235 -8.11 -41.63 33.00
N MET A 236 -8.20 -42.27 31.83
CA MET A 236 -9.34 -43.08 31.33
C MET A 236 -9.79 -44.13 32.37
N PRO A 237 -11.04 -44.65 32.28
CA PRO A 237 -11.41 -45.78 31.40
C PRO A 237 -12.81 -45.59 30.77
N GLN A 238 -13.32 -46.29 29.75
CA GLN A 238 -12.90 -47.34 28.83
C GLN A 238 -13.34 -46.93 27.41
#